data_AF-A0A0G1K128-F1
#
_entry.id   AF-A0A0G1K128-F1
#
_cell.length_a   1.000
_cell.length_b   1.000
_cell.length_c   1.000
_cell.angle_alpha   90.00
_cell.angle_beta   90.00
_cell.angle_gamma   90.00
#
_symmetry.space_group_name_H-M   'P 1'
#
loop_
_entity.id
_entity.type
_entity.pdbx_description
1 polymer ?
#
loop_
_entity_poly.entity_id
_entity_poly.type
_entity_poly.pdbx_seq_one_letter_code
_entity_poly.pdbx_strand_id
1 'polypeptide(L)'
;MKIVFLGTSKFSKIYRDAIVRAGYEIVKMEDSPDLGVIAYYGKILPKKILDIPKMGFINVHYSLLPRWRGPSPIQAAILAGDLKTGVTISKVAPKADVGGIIAQEEASILKNETYFEIERKLDDIGQALLVKSIPEWTSGKIIPWKQDESSATYSKLIKC
;
A
#
# COMPACT_ATOMS: atom_id res chain seq x y z
N MET A 1 3.26 1.15 -20.11
CA MET A 1 3.72 1.90 -18.92
C MET A 1 4.65 1.02 -18.13
N LYS A 2 5.82 1.54 -17.78
CA LYS A 2 6.88 0.84 -17.07
C LYS A 2 6.73 1.07 -15.57
N ILE A 3 6.64 0.00 -14.79
CA ILE A 3 6.51 0.05 -13.34
C ILE A 3 7.75 -0.54 -12.68
N VAL A 4 8.36 0.19 -11.75
CA VAL A 4 9.31 -0.40 -10.82
C VAL A 4 8.56 -0.87 -9.57
N PHE A 5 8.74 -2.13 -9.20
CA PHE A 5 8.08 -2.72 -8.04
C PHE A 5 9.08 -2.99 -6.93
N LEU A 6 8.78 -2.52 -5.71
CA LEU A 6 9.60 -2.70 -4.53
C LEU A 6 8.81 -3.47 -3.45
N GLY A 7 9.23 -4.71 -3.23
CA GLY A 7 8.73 -5.56 -2.15
C GLY A 7 9.82 -6.55 -1.72
N THR A 8 9.89 -6.84 -0.42
CA THR A 8 11.00 -7.64 0.16
C THR A 8 10.60 -9.04 0.59
N SER A 9 9.31 -9.38 0.54
CA SER A 9 8.80 -10.63 1.07
C SER A 9 8.16 -11.49 -0.02
N LYS A 10 8.02 -12.79 0.25
CA LYS A 10 7.20 -13.66 -0.62
C LYS A 10 5.75 -13.14 -0.76
N PHE A 11 5.25 -12.42 0.24
CA PHE A 11 3.92 -11.84 0.26
C PHE A 11 3.76 -10.71 -0.78
N SER A 12 4.82 -9.97 -1.09
CA SER A 12 4.75 -8.92 -2.12
C SER A 12 4.56 -9.46 -3.54
N LYS A 13 4.83 -10.75 -3.78
CA LYS A 13 4.79 -11.36 -5.11
C LYS A 13 3.41 -11.22 -5.77
N ILE A 14 2.33 -11.35 -4.99
CA ILE A 14 0.96 -11.26 -5.50
C ILE A 14 0.69 -9.90 -6.19
N TYR A 15 1.25 -8.81 -5.65
CA TYR A 15 1.10 -7.47 -6.21
C TYR A 15 1.88 -7.30 -7.50
N ARG A 16 3.13 -7.79 -7.52
CA ARG A 16 3.93 -7.81 -8.74
C ARG A 16 3.20 -8.59 -9.84
N ASP A 17 2.65 -9.75 -9.52
CA ASP A 17 1.96 -10.59 -10.47
C ASP A 17 0.63 -9.96 -10.91
N ALA A 18 -0.10 -9.27 -10.01
CA ALA A 18 -1.30 -8.52 -10.36
C ALA A 18 -1.01 -7.37 -11.34
N ILE A 19 0.08 -6.63 -11.13
CA ILE A 19 0.55 -5.58 -12.05
C ILE A 19 0.85 -6.17 -13.44
N VAL A 20 1.55 -7.31 -13.50
CA VAL A 20 1.85 -7.98 -14.78
C VAL A 20 0.59 -8.50 -15.46
N ARG A 21 -0.34 -9.13 -14.73
CA ARG A 21 -1.63 -9.59 -15.26
C ARG A 21 -2.48 -8.45 -15.81
N ALA A 22 -2.34 -7.25 -15.24
CA ALA A 22 -3.00 -6.04 -15.73
C ALA A 22 -2.34 -5.45 -17.00
N GLY A 23 -1.30 -6.08 -17.54
CA GLY A 23 -0.63 -5.67 -18.78
C GLY A 23 0.46 -4.61 -18.60
N TYR A 24 0.91 -4.35 -17.37
CA TYR A 24 2.02 -3.44 -17.11
C TYR A 24 3.37 -4.17 -17.13
N GLU A 25 4.39 -3.47 -17.61
CA GLU A 25 5.76 -4.00 -17.67
C GLU A 25 6.47 -3.71 -16.35
N ILE A 26 7.01 -4.75 -15.70
CA ILE A 26 7.87 -4.59 -14.53
C ILE A 26 9.31 -4.37 -15.01
N VAL A 27 9.89 -3.23 -14.66
CA VAL A 27 11.25 -2.84 -15.04
C VAL A 27 12.13 -2.58 -13.81
N LYS A 28 13.44 -2.45 -14.02
CA LYS A 28 14.36 -2.02 -12.96
C LYS A 28 14.38 -0.49 -12.84
N MET A 29 15.04 -0.01 -11.79
CA MET A 29 15.09 1.42 -11.50
C MET A 29 15.83 2.20 -12.59
N GLU A 30 16.88 1.60 -13.15
CA GLU A 30 17.72 2.12 -14.22
C GLU A 30 17.00 2.22 -15.59
N ASP A 31 15.86 1.55 -15.76
CA ASP A 31 15.14 1.46 -17.03
C ASP A 31 14.11 2.60 -17.24
N SER A 32 14.25 3.69 -16.48
CA SER A 32 13.38 4.86 -16.51
C SER A 32 11.89 4.50 -16.30
N PRO A 33 11.51 3.99 -15.12
CA PRO A 33 10.12 3.66 -14.80
C PRO A 33 9.22 4.90 -14.82
N ASP A 34 7.97 4.73 -15.22
CA ASP A 34 6.95 5.78 -15.18
C ASP A 34 6.39 5.94 -13.75
N LEU A 35 6.14 4.80 -13.08
CA LEU A 35 5.53 4.72 -11.75
C LEU A 35 6.30 3.73 -10.87
N GLY A 36 6.43 4.07 -9.58
CA GLY A 36 6.90 3.16 -8.55
C GLY A 36 5.74 2.58 -7.73
N VAL A 37 5.79 1.29 -7.43
CA VAL A 37 4.83 0.63 -6.53
C VAL A 37 5.57 -0.05 -5.38
N ILE A 38 5.11 0.19 -4.16
CA ILE A 38 5.62 -0.41 -2.93
C ILE A 38 4.53 -1.31 -2.32
N ALA A 39 4.90 -2.53 -1.97
CA ALA A 39 4.07 -3.41 -1.14
C ALA A 39 4.99 -4.31 -0.30
N TYR A 40 4.75 -4.41 1.00
CA TYR A 40 5.59 -5.19 1.93
C TYR A 40 7.10 -4.94 1.80
N TYR A 41 7.51 -3.68 1.68
CA TYR A 41 8.93 -3.34 1.50
C TYR A 41 9.65 -3.08 2.83
N GLY A 42 8.95 -2.54 3.83
CA GLY A 42 9.45 -2.37 5.20
C GLY A 42 10.63 -1.40 5.37
N LYS A 43 11.04 -0.67 4.32
CA LYS A 43 12.16 0.29 4.35
C LYS A 43 11.70 1.66 3.88
N ILE A 44 12.26 2.71 4.50
CA ILE A 44 12.08 4.08 4.05
C ILE A 44 12.96 4.29 2.81
N LEU A 45 12.35 4.83 1.74
CA LEU A 45 13.09 5.15 0.52
C LEU A 45 13.76 6.53 0.64
N PRO A 46 15.05 6.65 0.32
CA PRO A 46 15.70 7.96 0.19
C PRO A 46 15.02 8.79 -0.89
N LYS A 47 15.01 10.12 -0.72
CA LYS A 47 14.41 11.07 -1.68
C LYS A 47 14.91 10.85 -3.12
N LYS A 48 16.22 10.62 -3.30
CA LYS A 48 16.83 10.33 -4.61
C LYS A 48 16.22 9.14 -5.34
N ILE A 49 15.64 8.18 -4.62
CA ILE A 49 14.94 7.03 -5.20
C ILE A 49 13.49 7.39 -5.50
N LEU A 50 12.82 8.09 -4.58
CA LEU A 50 11.43 8.55 -4.75
C LEU A 50 11.24 9.43 -5.98
N ASP A 51 12.28 10.20 -6.34
CA ASP A 51 12.25 11.14 -7.46
C ASP A 51 12.54 10.46 -8.83
N ILE A 52 12.85 9.16 -8.88
CA ILE A 52 13.20 8.46 -10.13
C ILE A 52 11.96 8.27 -11.03
N PRO A 53 10.86 7.64 -10.58
CA PRO A 53 9.68 7.52 -11.42
C PRO A 53 8.98 8.88 -11.54
N LYS A 54 8.65 9.28 -12.76
CA LYS A 54 8.02 10.59 -13.04
C LYS A 54 6.72 10.79 -12.26
N MET A 55 5.95 9.72 -12.05
CA MET A 55 4.68 9.71 -11.35
C MET A 55 4.83 9.41 -9.84
N GLY A 56 6.08 9.35 -9.36
CA GLY A 56 6.42 9.04 -7.98
C GLY A 56 6.15 7.58 -7.61
N PHE A 57 6.07 7.32 -6.30
CA PHE A 57 5.70 6.02 -5.75
C PHE A 57 4.31 6.04 -5.12
N ILE A 58 3.61 4.91 -5.27
CA ILE A 58 2.41 4.57 -4.50
C ILE A 58 2.69 3.36 -3.61
N ASN A 59 2.04 3.31 -2.46
CA ASN A 59 2.18 2.24 -1.47
C ASN A 59 0.83 1.54 -1.25
N VAL A 60 0.87 0.22 -1.08
CA VAL A 60 -0.26 -0.57 -0.60
C VAL A 60 -0.10 -0.77 0.91
N HIS A 61 -1.06 -0.29 1.69
CA HIS A 61 -1.03 -0.32 3.15
C HIS A 61 -2.27 -0.98 3.75
N TYR A 62 -2.09 -1.88 4.72
CA TYR A 62 -3.15 -2.78 5.20
C TYR A 62 -3.90 -2.24 6.40
N SER A 63 -4.34 -0.98 6.27
CA SER A 63 -5.30 -0.38 7.17
C SER A 63 -6.06 0.71 6.44
N LEU A 64 -7.10 1.21 7.11
CA LEU A 64 -7.77 2.45 6.76
C LEU A 64 -6.96 3.64 7.29
N LEU A 65 -5.95 4.09 6.53
CA LEU A 65 -5.20 5.30 6.89
C LEU A 65 -6.16 6.49 7.11
N PRO A 66 -5.90 7.33 8.13
CA PRO A 66 -4.66 7.45 8.89
C PRO A 66 -4.50 6.49 10.08
N ARG A 67 -5.47 5.62 10.34
CA ARG A 67 -5.38 4.62 11.42
C ARG A 67 -4.33 3.56 11.07
N TRP A 68 -3.53 3.16 12.05
CA TRP A 68 -2.49 2.12 11.95
C TRP A 68 -1.40 2.37 10.89
N ARG A 69 -0.86 3.59 10.82
CA ARG A 69 0.43 3.85 10.14
C ARG A 69 1.51 2.92 10.71
N GLY A 70 2.48 2.51 9.91
CA GLY A 70 3.61 1.71 10.37
C GLY A 70 3.53 0.21 10.02
N PRO A 71 4.43 -0.61 10.59
CA PRO A 71 4.83 -1.88 9.99
C PRO A 71 3.93 -3.09 10.26
N SER A 72 2.96 -3.02 11.19
CA SER A 72 2.14 -4.17 11.58
C SER A 72 0.66 -3.80 11.77
N PRO A 73 0.00 -3.24 10.72
CA PRO A 73 -1.32 -2.67 10.85
C PRO A 73 -2.43 -3.69 11.13
N ILE A 74 -2.39 -4.88 10.51
CA ILE A 74 -3.39 -5.93 10.74
C ILE A 74 -3.36 -6.36 12.21
N GLN A 75 -2.19 -6.69 12.74
CA GLN A 75 -2.06 -7.15 14.12
C GLN A 75 -2.52 -6.07 15.09
N ALA A 76 -2.19 -4.80 14.81
CA ALA A 76 -2.63 -3.70 15.65
C ALA A 76 -4.15 -3.54 15.66
N ALA A 77 -4.82 -3.67 14.50
CA ALA A 77 -6.27 -3.65 14.39
C ALA A 77 -6.91 -4.80 15.19
N ILE A 78 -6.38 -6.02 15.07
CA ILE A 78 -6.85 -7.19 15.84
C ILE A 78 -6.69 -6.94 17.35
N LEU A 79 -5.51 -6.51 17.80
CA LEU A 79 -5.20 -6.30 19.22
C LEU A 79 -6.03 -5.17 19.85
N ALA A 80 -6.41 -4.16 19.06
CA ALA A 80 -7.28 -3.08 19.52
C ALA A 80 -8.77 -3.46 19.53
N GLY A 81 -9.13 -4.63 19.00
CA GLY A 81 -10.52 -5.05 18.87
C GLY A 81 -11.29 -4.28 17.79
N ASP A 82 -10.59 -3.81 16.74
CA ASP A 82 -11.25 -3.12 15.63
C ASP A 82 -12.20 -4.08 14.92
N LEU A 83 -13.41 -3.58 14.60
CA LEU A 83 -14.41 -4.34 13.84
C LEU A 83 -14.18 -4.25 12.32
N LYS A 84 -13.29 -3.34 11.91
CA LYS A 84 -13.04 -2.98 10.51
C LYS A 84 -11.56 -2.65 10.32
N THR A 85 -11.05 -3.06 9.18
CA THR A 85 -9.75 -2.65 8.64
C THR A 85 -9.93 -2.39 7.15
N GLY A 86 -8.87 -2.40 6.36
CA GLY A 86 -8.97 -2.23 4.93
C GLY A 86 -7.61 -2.13 4.26
N VAL A 87 -7.64 -1.78 2.98
CA VAL A 87 -6.45 -1.47 2.20
C VAL A 87 -6.51 -0.01 1.77
N THR A 88 -5.39 0.68 1.92
CA THR A 88 -5.19 2.02 1.40
C THR A 88 -4.10 1.99 0.33
N ILE A 89 -4.39 2.58 -0.83
CA ILE A 89 -3.39 2.99 -1.81
C ILE A 89 -3.07 4.46 -1.54
N SER A 90 -1.84 4.76 -1.18
CA SER A 90 -1.40 6.14 -0.87
C SER A 90 -0.17 6.53 -1.66
N LYS A 91 -0.04 7.80 -2.01
CA LYS A 91 1.23 8.35 -2.49
C LYS A 91 2.29 8.19 -1.42
N VAL A 92 3.52 7.85 -1.80
CA VAL A 92 4.63 7.79 -0.85
C VAL A 92 5.11 9.20 -0.54
N ALA A 93 5.34 9.46 0.75
CA ALA A 93 5.90 10.69 1.27
C ALA A 93 7.23 10.40 2.00
N PRO A 94 8.04 11.43 2.33
CA PRO A 94 9.28 11.23 3.07
C PRO A 94 9.11 10.56 4.44
N LYS A 95 7.94 10.72 5.08
CA LYS A 95 7.55 9.98 6.28
C LYS A 95 6.66 8.80 5.89
N ALA A 96 6.84 7.67 6.56
CA ALA A 96 6.08 6.45 6.30
C ALA A 96 4.57 6.67 6.52
N ASP A 97 3.77 6.21 5.54
CA ASP A 97 2.31 6.14 5.60
C ASP A 97 1.55 7.45 5.88
N VAL A 98 2.18 8.62 5.65
CA VAL A 98 1.53 9.94 5.80
C VAL A 98 1.09 10.57 4.47
N GLY A 99 1.45 9.96 3.34
CA GLY A 99 1.17 10.56 2.04
C GLY A 99 -0.32 10.54 1.71
N GLY A 100 -0.71 11.41 0.77
CA GLY A 100 -2.10 11.57 0.36
C GLY A 100 -2.70 10.24 -0.13
N ILE A 101 -3.93 9.98 0.25
CA ILE A 101 -4.63 8.74 -0.08
C ILE A 101 -5.17 8.86 -1.52
N ILE A 102 -4.95 7.83 -2.33
CA ILE A 102 -5.40 7.72 -3.72
C ILE A 102 -6.69 6.90 -3.78
N ALA A 103 -6.73 5.79 -3.05
CA ALA A 103 -7.90 4.94 -2.95
C ALA A 103 -7.88 4.19 -1.62
N GLN A 104 -9.06 3.79 -1.13
CA GLN A 104 -9.20 3.06 0.10
C GLN A 104 -10.41 2.14 0.02
N GLU A 105 -10.30 0.93 0.56
CA GLU A 105 -11.37 -0.06 0.58
C GLU A 105 -11.44 -0.73 1.95
N GLU A 106 -12.63 -0.78 2.53
CA GLU A 106 -12.90 -1.33 3.86
C GLU A 106 -13.17 -2.83 3.83
N ALA A 107 -12.72 -3.52 4.87
CA ALA A 107 -13.06 -4.91 5.15
C ALA A 107 -13.45 -5.07 6.62
N SER A 108 -14.55 -5.77 6.89
CA SER A 108 -14.93 -6.16 8.25
C SER A 108 -13.93 -7.15 8.83
N ILE A 109 -13.66 -7.06 10.13
CA ILE A 109 -12.94 -8.08 10.91
C ILE A 109 -13.99 -8.91 11.67
N LEU A 110 -14.05 -10.21 11.40
CA LEU A 110 -14.99 -11.10 12.09
C LEU A 110 -14.40 -11.58 13.42
N LYS A 111 -15.26 -11.85 14.40
CA LYS A 111 -14.85 -12.18 15.79
C LYS A 111 -13.86 -13.36 15.90
N ASN A 112 -13.94 -14.32 14.98
CA ASN A 112 -13.13 -15.53 14.99
C ASN A 112 -12.13 -15.60 13.82
N GLU A 113 -11.96 -14.49 13.09
CA GLU A 113 -10.96 -14.45 12.01
C GLU A 113 -9.55 -14.42 12.59
N THR A 114 -8.70 -15.27 12.03
CA THR A 114 -7.26 -15.27 12.31
C THR A 114 -6.54 -14.20 11.50
N TYR A 115 -5.31 -13.87 11.91
CA TYR A 115 -4.44 -12.97 11.16
C TYR A 115 -4.31 -13.39 9.68
N PHE A 116 -4.09 -14.67 9.40
CA PHE A 116 -3.86 -15.16 8.03
C PHE A 116 -5.11 -15.06 7.15
N GLU A 117 -6.31 -15.22 7.73
CA GLU A 117 -7.57 -15.03 7.00
C GLU A 117 -7.79 -13.55 6.65
N ILE A 118 -7.52 -12.66 7.60
CA ILE A 118 -7.60 -11.21 7.37
C ILE A 118 -6.56 -10.78 6.33
N GLU A 119 -5.31 -11.23 6.47
CA GLU A 119 -4.24 -10.94 5.52
C GLU A 119 -4.62 -11.37 4.09
N ARG A 120 -5.10 -12.61 3.91
CA ARG A 120 -5.53 -13.10 2.58
C ARG A 120 -6.69 -12.29 2.01
N LYS A 121 -7.66 -11.92 2.83
CA LYS A 121 -8.77 -11.06 2.40
C LYS A 121 -8.28 -9.68 1.95
N LEU A 122 -7.33 -9.10 2.68
CA LEU A 122 -6.72 -7.81 2.33
C LEU A 122 -5.78 -7.91 1.11
N ASP A 123 -5.12 -9.04 0.92
CA ASP A 123 -4.34 -9.35 -0.28
C ASP A 123 -5.22 -9.31 -1.54
N ASP A 124 -6.41 -9.92 -1.49
CA ASP A 124 -7.36 -9.96 -2.61
C ASP A 124 -7.91 -8.55 -2.92
N ILE A 125 -8.36 -7.83 -1.89
CA ILE A 125 -8.83 -6.44 -2.00
C ILE A 125 -7.71 -5.55 -2.53
N GLY A 126 -6.51 -5.65 -1.97
CA GLY A 126 -5.41 -4.78 -2.29
C GLY A 126 -4.90 -4.94 -3.72
N GLN A 127 -4.84 -6.16 -4.25
CA GLN A 127 -4.49 -6.40 -5.65
C GLN A 127 -5.49 -5.74 -6.60
N ALA A 128 -6.78 -5.92 -6.35
CA ALA A 128 -7.85 -5.33 -7.16
C ALA A 128 -7.82 -3.80 -7.08
N LEU A 129 -7.73 -3.27 -5.85
CA LEU A 129 -7.68 -1.84 -5.58
C LEU A 129 -6.45 -1.18 -6.24
N LEU A 130 -5.27 -1.80 -6.14
CA LEU A 130 -4.05 -1.30 -6.77
C LEU A 130 -4.21 -1.20 -8.28
N VAL A 131 -4.60 -2.30 -8.94
CA VAL A 131 -4.74 -2.35 -10.40
C VAL A 131 -5.76 -1.32 -10.90
N LYS A 132 -6.89 -1.19 -10.18
CA LYS A 132 -7.92 -0.18 -10.49
C LYS A 132 -7.40 1.25 -10.30
N SER A 133 -6.58 1.49 -9.28
CA SER A 133 -6.09 2.84 -8.93
C SER A 133 -5.00 3.34 -9.87
N ILE A 134 -4.18 2.46 -10.43
CA ILE A 134 -3.07 2.83 -11.32
C ILE A 134 -3.52 3.75 -12.47
N PRO A 135 -4.48 3.40 -13.34
CA PRO A 135 -4.87 4.26 -14.46
C PRO A 135 -5.49 5.59 -14.02
N GLU A 136 -6.24 5.62 -12.92
CA GLU A 136 -6.86 6.84 -12.41
C GLU A 136 -5.83 7.79 -11.79
N TRP A 137 -4.80 7.24 -11.14
CA TRP A 137 -3.66 8.00 -10.63
C TRP A 137 -2.80 8.55 -11.76
N THR A 138 -2.42 7.71 -12.72
CA THR A 138 -1.44 8.07 -13.77
C THR A 138 -2.02 9.00 -14.83
N SER A 139 -3.35 9.02 -14.99
CA SER A 139 -4.06 9.99 -15.83
C SER A 139 -4.30 11.35 -15.16
N GLY A 140 -3.98 11.49 -13.86
CA GLY A 140 -4.24 12.71 -13.09
C GLY A 140 -5.72 12.93 -12.74
N LYS A 141 -6.57 11.91 -12.92
CA LYS A 141 -8.00 11.96 -12.57
C LYS A 141 -8.21 12.04 -11.05
N ILE A 142 -7.32 11.42 -10.27
CA ILE A 142 -7.39 11.43 -8.80
C ILE A 142 -6.51 12.54 -8.24
N ILE A 143 -7.11 13.39 -7.40
CA ILE A 143 -6.38 14.27 -6.49
C ILE A 143 -6.27 13.53 -5.14
N PRO A 144 -5.06 13.17 -4.68
CA PRO A 144 -4.92 12.43 -3.43
C PRO A 144 -5.41 13.27 -2.27
N TRP A 145 -6.30 12.73 -1.43
CA TRP A 145 -6.82 13.47 -0.30
C TRP A 145 -5.87 13.40 0.90
N LYS A 146 -5.81 14.51 1.64
CA LYS A 146 -4.94 14.62 2.81
C LYS A 146 -5.48 13.76 3.95
N GLN A 147 -4.58 13.10 4.66
CA GLN A 147 -4.90 12.39 5.88
C GLN A 147 -5.22 13.36 7.02
N ASP A 148 -6.21 13.03 7.85
CA ASP A 148 -6.47 13.76 9.09
C ASP A 148 -5.45 13.33 10.17
N GLU A 149 -4.52 14.23 10.49
CA GLU A 149 -3.47 13.96 11.47
C GLU A 149 -4.02 13.75 12.89
N SER A 150 -5.20 14.30 13.23
CA SER A 150 -5.80 14.13 14.56
C SER A 150 -6.34 12.70 14.78
N SER A 151 -6.65 12.00 13.69
CA SER A 151 -7.15 10.62 13.68
C SER A 151 -6.04 9.59 13.46
N ALA A 152 -4.78 10.02 13.35
CA ALA A 152 -3.66 9.13 13.06
C ALA A 152 -3.28 8.26 14.26
N THR A 153 -3.15 6.95 14.02
CA THR A 153 -2.62 6.01 15.01
C THR A 153 -1.47 5.21 14.41
N TYR A 154 -0.67 4.57 15.25
CA TYR A 154 0.57 3.92 14.84
C TYR A 154 0.63 2.48 15.33
N SER A 155 0.98 1.57 14.43
CA SER A 155 1.36 0.20 14.74
C SER A 155 2.86 0.14 15.07
N LYS A 156 3.24 -0.77 15.97
CA LYS A 156 4.64 -1.09 16.25
C LYS A 156 5.00 -2.39 15.54
N LEU A 157 6.27 -2.54 15.17
CA LEU A 157 6.74 -3.80 14.60
C LEU A 157 6.55 -4.92 15.62
N ILE A 158 5.71 -5.89 15.29
CA ILE A 158 5.61 -7.13 16.03
C ILE A 158 6.70 -8.07 15.52
N LYS A 159 7.58 -8.49 16.43
CA LYS A 159 8.59 -9.51 16.16
C LYS A 159 7.97 -10.86 16.46
N CYS A 160 7.78 -11.66 15.42
CA CYS A 160 7.46 -13.08 15.53
C CYS A 160 8.72 -13.93 15.34
#